data_AF-A3IYY3-F1
#
_entry.id   AF-A3IYY3-F1
#
_cell.length_a   1.000
_cell.length_b   1.000
_cell.length_c   1.000
_cell.angle_alpha   90.00
_cell.angle_beta   90.00
_cell.angle_gamma   90.00
#
_symmetry.space_group_name_H-M   'P 1'
#
loop_
_entity.id
_entity.type
_entity.pdbx_description
1 polymer ?
#
loop_
_entity_poly.entity_id
_entity_poly.type
_entity_poly.pdbx_seq_one_letter_code
_entity_poly.pdbx_strand_id
1 'polypeptide(L)'
;MPNKNGELSPKELQVRFRALSLQDLCYEAYQILQILESNDDEDGLFLELQQYLTEATQAKVDGYCWIEKDLKAEIDEWETKKKRLARMCDEVIERKQKQLDGLKQNLLRLAELGLIDDYLIGYNKAIEIRPNPKPTVEVFKEADVPEIYRQPKIQWTIDKQAIAQAHQAGKDVSAFATVTYGKQVRFKNAPRRKPKKNGDES
;
A
#
# COMPACT_ATOMS: atom_id res chain seq x y z
N MET A 1 -41.61 -14.97 -18.80
CA MET A 1 -41.65 -15.49 -20.19
C MET A 1 -41.48 -14.28 -21.08
N PRO A 2 -40.49 -14.26 -21.99
CA PRO A 2 -40.27 -13.11 -22.86
C PRO A 2 -41.50 -12.87 -23.76
N ASN A 3 -41.81 -11.61 -24.07
CA ASN A 3 -42.91 -11.27 -24.96
C ASN A 3 -42.63 -11.76 -26.39
N LYS A 4 -43.69 -11.90 -27.19
CA LYS A 4 -43.70 -12.54 -28.53
C LYS A 4 -42.70 -11.96 -29.57
N ASN A 5 -42.03 -10.85 -29.26
CA ASN A 5 -41.04 -10.19 -30.10
C ASN A 5 -39.58 -10.37 -29.63
N GLY A 6 -39.34 -11.12 -28.55
CA GLY A 6 -37.99 -11.26 -27.95
C GLY A 6 -37.53 -10.07 -27.11
N GLU A 7 -38.39 -9.06 -26.93
CA GLU A 7 -38.12 -7.88 -26.11
C GLU A 7 -38.32 -8.19 -24.62
N LEU A 8 -37.32 -7.78 -23.82
CA LEU A 8 -37.35 -7.92 -22.37
C LEU A 8 -38.31 -6.89 -21.77
N SER A 9 -39.10 -7.32 -20.78
CA SER A 9 -39.93 -6.40 -20.01
C SER A 9 -39.08 -5.49 -19.09
N PRO A 10 -39.59 -4.34 -18.66
CA PRO A 10 -38.87 -3.43 -17.74
C PRO A 10 -38.39 -4.10 -16.46
N LYS A 11 -39.19 -5.02 -15.91
CA LYS A 11 -38.81 -5.81 -14.73
C LYS A 11 -37.65 -6.76 -15.01
N GLU A 12 -37.64 -7.40 -16.17
CA GLU A 12 -36.54 -8.29 -16.58
C GLU A 12 -35.25 -7.50 -16.83
N LEU A 13 -35.36 -6.28 -17.39
CA LEU A 13 -34.24 -5.36 -17.57
C LEU A 13 -33.69 -4.85 -16.24
N GLN A 14 -34.55 -4.53 -15.27
CA GLN A 14 -34.13 -4.14 -13.91
C GLN A 14 -33.29 -5.25 -13.24
N VAL A 15 -33.76 -6.50 -13.32
CA VAL A 15 -33.03 -7.66 -12.76
C VAL A 15 -31.68 -7.83 -13.46
N ARG A 16 -31.66 -7.68 -14.80
CA ARG A 16 -30.41 -7.73 -15.59
C ARG A 16 -29.44 -6.65 -15.14
N PHE A 17 -29.85 -5.39 -15.05
CA PHE A 17 -28.96 -4.28 -14.64
C PHE A 17 -28.33 -4.51 -13.27
N ARG A 18 -29.08 -5.04 -12.29
CA ARG A 18 -28.51 -5.35 -10.96
C ARG A 18 -27.37 -6.38 -11.01
N ALA A 19 -27.43 -7.32 -11.96
CA ALA A 19 -26.41 -8.36 -12.12
C ALA A 19 -25.15 -7.87 -12.87
N LEU A 20 -25.24 -6.77 -13.62
CA LEU A 20 -24.14 -6.26 -14.45
C LEU A 20 -22.97 -5.71 -13.63
N SER A 21 -21.78 -5.64 -14.25
CA SER A 21 -20.63 -4.92 -13.69
C SER A 21 -20.78 -3.40 -13.86
N LEU A 22 -19.98 -2.60 -13.15
CA LEU A 22 -20.00 -1.15 -13.33
C LEU A 22 -19.63 -0.75 -14.78
N GLN A 23 -18.72 -1.49 -15.41
CA GLN A 23 -18.36 -1.25 -16.81
C GLN A 23 -19.55 -1.48 -17.74
N ASP A 24 -20.25 -2.61 -17.57
CA ASP A 24 -21.41 -2.96 -18.39
C ASP A 24 -22.54 -1.95 -18.17
N LEU A 25 -22.77 -1.52 -16.93
CA LEU A 25 -23.77 -0.49 -16.60
C LEU A 25 -23.46 0.85 -17.29
N CYS A 26 -22.19 1.29 -17.28
CA CYS A 26 -21.77 2.49 -17.99
C CYS A 26 -21.96 2.37 -19.51
N TYR A 27 -21.71 1.18 -20.06
CA TYR A 27 -21.87 0.92 -21.48
C TYR A 27 -23.35 0.92 -21.90
N GLU A 28 -24.21 0.25 -21.13
CA GLU A 28 -25.66 0.29 -21.33
C GLU A 28 -26.21 1.73 -21.17
N ALA A 29 -25.66 2.51 -20.23
CA ALA A 29 -26.08 3.91 -20.02
C ALA A 29 -25.75 4.79 -21.22
N TYR A 30 -24.58 4.56 -21.81
CA TYR A 30 -24.16 5.24 -23.03
C TYR A 30 -25.06 4.87 -24.21
N GLN A 31 -25.38 3.58 -24.40
CA GLN A 31 -26.27 3.15 -25.48
C GLN A 31 -27.66 3.77 -25.37
N ILE A 32 -28.27 3.77 -24.18
CA ILE A 32 -29.58 4.39 -23.97
C ILE A 32 -29.53 5.89 -24.28
N LEU A 33 -28.46 6.58 -23.90
CA LEU A 33 -28.29 8.00 -24.20
C LEU A 33 -28.20 8.28 -25.71
N GLN A 34 -27.51 7.44 -26.48
CA GLN A 34 -27.47 7.56 -27.95
C GLN A 34 -28.84 7.37 -28.60
N ILE A 35 -29.66 6.46 -28.05
CA ILE A 35 -31.03 6.22 -28.55
C ILE A 35 -31.93 7.41 -28.26
N LEU A 36 -31.79 8.04 -27.09
CA LEU A 36 -32.53 9.25 -26.71
C LEU A 36 -32.17 10.45 -27.58
N GLU A 37 -30.89 10.63 -27.91
CA GLU A 37 -30.46 11.69 -28.83
C GLU A 37 -30.99 11.50 -30.26
N SER A 38 -31.46 10.30 -30.59
CA SER A 38 -31.95 9.92 -31.92
C SER A 38 -33.48 9.86 -32.04
N ASN A 39 -34.24 9.95 -30.94
CA ASN A 39 -35.70 9.89 -30.93
C ASN A 39 -36.29 11.08 -30.16
N ASP A 40 -37.16 11.86 -30.81
CA ASP A 40 -37.75 13.09 -30.24
C ASP A 40 -38.93 12.83 -29.26
N ASP A 41 -39.37 11.58 -29.10
CA ASP A 41 -40.48 11.22 -28.22
C ASP A 41 -39.98 10.69 -26.86
N GLU A 42 -40.21 11.45 -25.79
CA GLU A 42 -39.96 11.03 -24.40
C GLU A 42 -40.97 9.95 -23.96
N ASP A 43 -40.70 8.69 -24.29
CA ASP A 43 -41.53 7.57 -23.84
C ASP A 43 -41.28 7.29 -22.34
N GLY A 44 -42.34 7.26 -21.53
CA GLY A 44 -42.25 7.07 -20.07
C GLY A 44 -41.55 5.78 -19.64
N LEU A 45 -41.49 4.79 -20.54
CA LEU A 45 -40.73 3.55 -20.38
C LEU A 45 -39.21 3.78 -20.33
N PHE A 46 -38.69 4.70 -21.14
CA PHE A 46 -37.26 5.01 -21.17
C PHE A 46 -36.80 5.68 -19.88
N LEU A 47 -37.63 6.57 -19.32
CA LEU A 47 -37.35 7.21 -18.04
C LEU A 47 -37.25 6.19 -16.90
N GLU A 48 -38.13 5.18 -16.89
CA GLU A 48 -38.09 4.08 -15.92
C GLU A 48 -36.82 3.23 -16.06
N LEU A 49 -36.42 2.90 -17.29
CA LEU A 49 -35.17 2.16 -17.56
C LEU A 49 -33.92 2.94 -17.16
N GLN A 50 -33.88 4.25 -17.46
CA GLN A 50 -32.79 5.13 -17.07
C GLN A 50 -32.69 5.23 -15.54
N GLN A 51 -33.82 5.27 -14.84
CA GLN A 51 -33.85 5.24 -13.39
C GLN A 51 -33.26 3.93 -12.84
N TYR A 52 -33.71 2.77 -13.33
CA TYR A 52 -33.16 1.48 -12.88
C TYR A 52 -31.67 1.34 -13.12
N LEU A 53 -31.19 1.81 -14.27
CA LEU A 53 -29.78 1.78 -14.60
C LEU A 53 -28.96 2.73 -13.71
N THR A 54 -29.50 3.92 -13.42
CA THR A 54 -28.88 4.89 -12.51
C THR A 54 -28.78 4.32 -11.10
N GLU A 55 -29.85 3.71 -10.58
CA GLU A 55 -29.87 3.07 -9.27
C GLU A 55 -28.86 1.91 -9.19
N ALA A 56 -28.82 1.05 -10.22
CA ALA A 56 -27.86 -0.05 -10.28
C ALA A 56 -26.41 0.46 -10.31
N THR A 57 -26.14 1.53 -11.07
CA THR A 57 -24.82 2.17 -11.15
C THR A 57 -24.40 2.75 -9.80
N GLN A 58 -25.30 3.48 -9.13
CA GLN A 58 -25.05 4.04 -7.80
C GLN A 58 -24.74 2.93 -6.78
N ALA A 59 -25.53 1.85 -6.77
CA ALA A 59 -25.31 0.72 -5.88
C ALA A 59 -23.92 0.05 -6.10
N LYS A 60 -23.46 -0.05 -7.35
CA LYS A 60 -22.12 -0.60 -7.65
C LYS A 60 -21.01 0.35 -7.20
N VAL A 61 -21.18 1.66 -7.39
CA VAL A 61 -20.21 2.66 -6.90
C VAL A 61 -20.09 2.60 -5.38
N ASP A 62 -21.21 2.53 -4.67
CA ASP A 62 -21.23 2.37 -3.21
C ASP A 62 -20.55 1.06 -2.79
N GLY A 63 -20.87 -0.05 -3.47
CA GLY A 63 -20.23 -1.34 -3.24
C GLY A 63 -18.70 -1.29 -3.40
N TYR A 64 -18.19 -0.62 -4.43
CA TYR A 64 -16.74 -0.43 -4.60
C TYR A 64 -16.12 0.41 -3.48
N CYS A 65 -16.82 1.44 -3.00
CA CYS A 65 -16.34 2.23 -1.86
C CYS A 65 -16.30 1.42 -0.55
N TRP A 66 -17.23 0.47 -0.38
CA TRP A 66 -17.22 -0.45 0.75
C TRP A 66 -16.07 -1.45 0.67
N ILE A 67 -15.91 -2.10 -0.48
CA ILE A 67 -14.81 -3.07 -0.72
C ILE A 67 -13.45 -2.38 -0.56
N GLU A 68 -13.29 -1.13 -1.01
CA GLU A 68 -12.04 -0.40 -0.83
C GLU A 68 -11.68 -0.21 0.66
N LYS A 69 -12.67 0.14 1.49
CA LYS A 69 -12.46 0.28 2.94
C LYS A 69 -12.11 -1.04 3.59
N ASP A 70 -12.79 -2.11 3.19
CA ASP A 70 -12.56 -3.46 3.69
C ASP A 70 -11.14 -3.94 3.34
N LEU A 71 -10.75 -3.84 2.06
CA LEU A 71 -9.40 -4.17 1.61
C LEU A 71 -8.32 -3.35 2.32
N LYS A 72 -8.55 -2.06 2.57
CA LYS A 72 -7.62 -1.24 3.36
C LYS A 72 -7.48 -1.76 4.78
N ALA A 73 -8.58 -2.09 5.43
CA ALA A 73 -8.55 -2.63 6.79
C ALA A 73 -7.82 -3.99 6.84
N GLU A 74 -8.06 -4.88 5.86
CA GLU A 74 -7.34 -6.15 5.75
C GLU A 74 -5.83 -5.94 5.54
N ILE A 75 -5.44 -5.01 4.65
CA ILE A 75 -4.04 -4.67 4.42
C ILE A 75 -3.39 -4.20 5.72
N ASP A 76 -4.02 -3.28 6.45
CA ASP A 76 -3.51 -2.75 7.72
C ASP A 76 -3.37 -3.86 8.78
N GLU A 77 -4.31 -4.80 8.83
CA GLU A 77 -4.24 -5.96 9.72
C GLU A 77 -3.05 -6.86 9.37
N TRP A 78 -2.85 -7.17 8.08
CA TRP A 78 -1.73 -7.98 7.60
C TRP A 78 -0.38 -7.31 7.82
N GLU A 79 -0.27 -5.99 7.63
CA GLU A 79 0.93 -5.24 7.96
C GLU A 79 1.25 -5.31 9.46
N THR A 80 0.23 -5.24 10.31
CA THR A 80 0.37 -5.37 11.77
C THR A 80 0.84 -6.78 12.15
N LYS A 81 0.25 -7.83 11.57
CA LYS A 81 0.67 -9.22 11.75
C LYS A 81 2.13 -9.42 11.33
N LYS A 82 2.53 -8.86 10.17
CA LYS A 82 3.91 -8.92 9.67
C LYS A 82 4.90 -8.28 10.65
N LYS A 83 4.61 -7.07 11.13
CA LYS A 83 5.46 -6.36 12.10
C LYS A 83 5.63 -7.17 13.39
N ARG A 84 4.54 -7.77 13.89
CA ARG A 84 4.58 -8.62 15.08
C ARG A 84 5.46 -9.85 14.88
N LEU A 85 5.32 -10.53 13.74
CA LEU A 85 6.12 -11.73 13.46
C LEU A 85 7.60 -11.40 13.32
N ALA A 86 7.94 -10.30 12.63
CA ALA A 86 9.32 -9.82 12.52
C ALA A 86 9.93 -9.60 13.91
N ARG A 87 9.22 -8.89 14.80
CA ARG A 87 9.67 -8.67 16.18
C ARG A 87 9.91 -9.98 16.94
N MET A 88 9.01 -10.96 16.81
CA MET A 88 9.19 -12.28 17.44
C MET A 88 10.44 -13.00 16.93
N CYS A 89 10.71 -12.93 15.62
CA CYS A 89 11.93 -13.48 15.04
C CYS A 89 13.17 -12.78 15.59
N ASP A 90 13.16 -11.45 15.66
CA ASP A 90 14.26 -10.65 16.22
C ASP A 90 14.55 -11.05 17.68
N GLU A 91 13.51 -11.21 18.51
CA GLU A 91 13.64 -11.65 19.91
C GLU A 91 14.26 -13.06 20.02
N VAL A 92 13.88 -13.99 19.13
CA VAL A 92 14.44 -15.34 19.10
C VAL A 92 15.91 -15.30 18.68
N ILE A 93 16.23 -14.53 17.64
CA ILE A 93 17.61 -14.35 17.16
C ILE A 93 18.47 -13.75 18.27
N GLU A 94 18.01 -12.68 18.93
CA GLU A 94 18.73 -12.04 20.02
C GLU A 94 18.99 -13.02 21.17
N ARG A 95 17.98 -13.81 21.55
CA ARG A 95 18.15 -14.83 22.60
C ARG A 95 19.20 -15.87 22.23
N LYS A 96 19.20 -16.34 20.98
CA LYS A 96 20.17 -17.32 20.49
C LYS A 96 21.58 -16.74 20.40
N GLN A 97 21.69 -15.49 19.98
CA GLN A 97 22.94 -14.75 19.97
C GLN A 97 23.51 -14.61 21.39
N LYS A 98 22.68 -14.19 22.36
CA LYS A 98 23.07 -14.12 23.78
C LYS A 98 23.51 -15.47 24.34
N GLN A 99 22.81 -16.56 23.99
CA GLN A 99 23.22 -17.91 24.41
C GLN A 99 24.60 -18.29 23.85
N LEU A 100 24.84 -18.02 22.57
CA LEU A 100 26.13 -18.29 21.93
C LEU A 100 27.25 -17.43 22.54
N ASP A 101 26.99 -16.15 22.75
CA ASP A 101 27.98 -15.23 23.33
C ASP A 101 28.28 -15.60 24.78
N GLY A 102 27.26 -15.99 25.57
CA GLY A 102 27.45 -16.51 26.91
C GLY A 102 28.34 -17.77 26.94
N LEU A 103 28.15 -18.69 25.99
CA LEU A 103 29.01 -19.87 25.83
C LEU A 103 30.45 -19.48 25.51
N LYS A 104 30.66 -18.55 24.57
CA LYS A 104 32.00 -18.07 24.21
C LYS A 104 32.69 -17.37 25.39
N GLN A 105 31.99 -16.48 26.08
CA GLN A 105 32.51 -15.76 27.23
C GLN A 105 32.90 -16.70 28.38
N ASN A 106 32.10 -17.76 28.62
CA ASN A 106 32.46 -18.76 29.61
C ASN A 106 33.73 -19.52 29.23
N LEU A 107 33.91 -19.91 27.96
CA LEU A 107 35.15 -20.54 27.48
C LEU A 107 36.36 -19.62 27.66
N LEU A 108 36.25 -18.34 27.28
CA LEU A 108 37.32 -17.36 27.49
C LEU A 108 37.68 -17.24 28.97
N ARG A 109 36.69 -17.14 29.85
CA ARG A 109 36.90 -17.07 31.30
C ARG A 109 37.61 -18.30 31.86
N LEU A 110 37.27 -19.50 31.39
CA LEU A 110 37.94 -20.72 31.82
C LEU A 110 39.42 -20.74 31.41
N ALA A 111 39.74 -20.25 30.21
CA ALA A 111 41.11 -20.13 29.74
C ALA A 111 41.89 -19.07 30.54
N GLU A 112 41.29 -17.91 30.82
CA GLU A 112 41.87 -16.86 31.67
C GLU A 112 42.21 -17.34 33.08
N LEU A 113 41.39 -18.26 33.63
CA LEU A 113 41.65 -18.91 34.92
C LEU A 113 42.66 -20.06 34.85
N GLY A 114 43.17 -20.39 33.65
CA GLY A 114 44.09 -21.51 33.42
C GLY A 114 43.45 -22.89 33.62
N LEU A 115 42.11 -22.99 33.55
CA LEU A 115 41.38 -24.25 33.72
C LEU A 115 41.29 -25.08 32.43
N ILE A 116 41.49 -24.43 31.28
CA ILE A 116 41.54 -25.07 29.96
C ILE A 116 42.67 -24.45 29.13
N ASP A 117 43.20 -25.23 28.18
CA ASP A 117 44.16 -24.75 27.20
C ASP A 117 43.47 -23.93 26.08
N ASP A 118 44.25 -23.09 25.40
CA ASP A 118 43.79 -22.31 24.23
C ASP A 118 43.40 -23.20 23.03
N TYR A 119 43.79 -24.47 23.03
CA TYR A 119 43.44 -25.44 21.99
C TYR A 119 42.90 -26.75 22.60
N LEU A 120 41.60 -26.98 22.46
CA LEU A 120 40.90 -28.15 22.99
C LEU A 120 40.44 -29.06 21.86
N ILE A 121 40.83 -30.33 21.91
CA ILE A 121 40.43 -31.35 20.93
C ILE A 121 39.35 -32.25 21.55
N GLY A 122 38.17 -32.29 20.92
CA GLY A 122 37.15 -33.31 21.13
C GLY A 122 37.24 -34.43 20.10
N TYR A 123 36.33 -35.40 20.15
CA TYR A 123 36.35 -36.56 19.24
C TYR A 123 36.34 -36.20 17.75
N ASN A 124 35.54 -35.20 17.36
CA ASN A 124 35.32 -34.82 15.96
C ASN A 124 35.41 -33.30 15.71
N LYS A 125 35.71 -32.50 16.74
CA LYS A 125 35.67 -31.03 16.72
C LYS A 125 36.75 -30.49 17.66
N ALA A 126 37.20 -29.27 17.41
CA ALA A 126 38.12 -28.57 18.29
C ALA A 126 37.58 -27.17 18.64
N ILE A 127 37.97 -26.67 19.80
CA ILE A 127 37.78 -25.28 20.22
C ILE A 127 39.16 -24.65 20.21
N GLU A 128 39.25 -23.46 19.64
CA GLU A 128 40.48 -22.71 19.57
C GLU A 128 40.24 -21.26 19.98
N ILE A 129 41.03 -20.81 20.95
CA ILE A 129 41.04 -19.46 21.47
C ILE A 129 42.23 -18.75 20.83
N ARG A 130 41.96 -17.68 20.08
CA ARG A 130 42.99 -16.88 19.39
C ARG A 130 42.79 -15.40 19.69
N PRO A 131 43.86 -14.59 19.67
CA PRO A 131 43.73 -13.15 19.62
C PRO A 131 43.00 -12.73 18.33
N ASN A 132 42.21 -11.66 18.43
CA ASN A 132 41.55 -11.09 17.26
C ASN A 132 42.59 -10.63 16.22
N PRO A 133 42.37 -10.87 14.92
CA PRO A 133 43.34 -10.52 13.87
C PRO A 133 43.46 -8.99 13.66
N LYS A 134 42.47 -8.23 14.12
CA LYS A 134 42.46 -6.77 14.07
C LYS A 134 42.13 -6.23 15.46
N PRO A 135 42.75 -5.10 15.85
CA PRO A 135 42.37 -4.43 17.08
C PRO A 135 40.94 -3.88 16.97
N THR A 136 40.17 -4.01 18.04
CA THR A 136 38.94 -3.24 18.22
C THR A 136 39.33 -1.89 18.81
N VAL A 137 38.92 -0.80 18.17
CA VAL A 137 39.22 0.57 18.62
C VAL A 137 37.90 1.24 19.02
N GLU A 138 37.81 1.64 20.28
CA GLU A 138 36.71 2.46 20.80
C GLU A 138 37.17 3.91 20.89
N VAL A 139 36.44 4.82 20.23
CA VAL A 139 36.72 6.26 20.28
C VAL A 139 35.92 6.85 21.44
N PHE A 140 36.62 7.32 22.47
CA PHE A 140 35.96 7.92 23.65
C PHE A 140 35.30 9.27 23.35
N LYS A 141 35.95 10.11 22.54
CA LYS A 141 35.46 11.43 22.14
C LYS A 141 35.87 11.74 20.71
N GLU A 142 34.88 11.90 19.83
CA GLU A 142 35.11 12.18 18.41
C GLU A 142 35.84 13.51 18.17
N ALA A 143 35.61 14.51 19.03
CA ALA A 143 36.24 15.84 18.93
C ALA A 143 37.77 15.80 19.11
N ASP A 144 38.26 14.85 19.91
CA ASP A 144 39.68 14.69 20.23
C ASP A 144 40.41 13.82 19.20
N VAL A 145 39.68 13.21 18.26
CA VAL A 145 40.27 12.40 17.19
C VAL A 145 41.07 13.31 16.25
N PRO A 146 42.37 13.06 16.06
CA PRO A 146 43.19 13.82 15.12
C PRO A 146 42.61 13.82 13.69
N GLU A 147 42.81 14.91 12.96
CA GLU A 147 42.25 15.10 11.62
C GLU A 147 42.70 14.01 10.62
N ILE A 148 43.89 13.44 10.82
CA ILE A 148 44.42 12.32 10.03
C ILE A 148 43.55 11.05 10.05
N TYR A 149 42.68 10.90 11.06
CA TYR A 149 41.75 9.77 11.18
C TYR A 149 40.29 10.15 10.87
N ARG A 150 40.02 11.41 10.51
CA ARG A 150 38.69 11.89 10.13
C ARG A 150 38.47 11.65 8.63
N GLN A 151 37.30 11.14 8.27
CA GLN A 151 36.88 11.02 6.88
C GLN A 151 35.65 11.89 6.62
N PRO A 152 35.64 12.72 5.56
CA PRO A 152 34.48 13.54 5.22
C PRO A 152 33.35 12.64 4.72
N LYS A 153 32.21 12.65 5.41
CA LYS A 153 31.00 11.97 4.97
C LYS A 153 30.20 12.92 4.06
N ILE A 154 30.36 12.78 2.75
CA ILE A 154 29.58 13.52 1.76
C ILE A 154 28.43 12.63 1.27
N GLN A 155 27.19 13.01 1.58
CA GLN A 155 26.00 12.32 1.12
C GLN A 155 25.16 13.27 0.27
N TRP A 156 25.22 13.10 -1.05
CA TRP A 156 24.33 13.82 -1.97
C TRP A 156 23.01 13.09 -2.10
N THR A 157 21.90 13.81 -1.97
CA THR A 157 20.55 13.31 -2.22
C THR A 157 19.86 14.20 -3.24
N ILE A 158 19.09 13.58 -4.14
CA ILE A 158 18.35 14.28 -5.20
C ILE A 158 17.04 14.79 -4.60
N ASP A 159 16.86 16.11 -4.60
CA ASP A 159 15.60 16.72 -4.19
C ASP A 159 14.57 16.70 -5.32
N LYS A 160 13.83 15.59 -5.41
CA LYS A 160 12.75 15.42 -6.39
C LYS A 160 11.59 16.39 -6.17
N GLN A 161 11.39 16.89 -4.94
CA GLN A 161 10.32 17.84 -4.64
C GLN A 161 10.67 19.22 -5.21
N ALA A 162 11.90 19.67 -5.04
CA ALA A 162 12.38 20.91 -5.65
C ALA A 162 12.30 20.87 -7.19
N ILE A 163 12.65 19.74 -7.81
CA ILE A 163 12.53 19.55 -9.27
C ILE A 163 11.06 19.64 -9.71
N ALA A 164 10.15 18.98 -8.99
CA ALA A 164 8.72 19.05 -9.29
C ALA A 164 8.15 20.46 -9.12
N GLN A 165 8.55 21.19 -8.07
CA GLN A 165 8.15 22.58 -7.86
C GLN A 165 8.72 23.51 -8.92
N ALA A 166 9.97 23.31 -9.35
CA ALA A 166 10.60 24.08 -10.42
C ALA A 166 9.83 23.90 -11.75
N HIS A 167 9.46 22.67 -12.09
CA HIS A 167 8.61 22.40 -13.25
C HIS A 167 7.22 23.04 -13.11
N GLN A 168 6.58 22.97 -11.94
CA GLN A 168 5.29 23.64 -11.68
C GLN A 168 5.39 25.17 -11.80
N ALA A 169 6.54 25.75 -11.47
CA ALA A 169 6.84 27.18 -11.62
C ALA A 169 7.26 27.57 -13.05
N GLY A 170 7.23 26.63 -14.02
CA GLY A 170 7.55 26.89 -15.42
C GLY A 170 9.04 26.84 -15.78
N LYS A 171 9.91 26.35 -14.88
CA LYS A 171 11.32 26.11 -15.21
C LYS A 171 11.45 24.79 -15.98
N ASP A 172 12.21 24.82 -17.06
CA ASP A 172 12.50 23.61 -17.83
C ASP A 172 13.44 22.67 -17.06
N VAL A 173 12.96 21.45 -16.82
CA VAL A 173 13.71 20.35 -16.15
C VAL A 173 13.90 19.16 -17.08
N SER A 174 13.48 19.27 -18.35
CA SER A 174 13.46 18.16 -19.32
C SER A 174 14.83 17.58 -19.62
N ALA A 175 15.90 18.35 -19.41
CA ALA A 175 17.29 17.90 -19.57
C ALA A 175 17.69 16.79 -18.59
N PHE A 176 17.02 16.65 -17.44
CA PHE A 176 17.41 15.70 -16.39
C PHE A 176 16.23 15.04 -15.65
N ALA A 177 14.99 15.36 -16.00
CA ALA A 177 13.81 14.76 -15.40
C ALA A 177 12.64 14.63 -16.38
N THR A 178 11.96 13.48 -16.36
CA THR A 178 10.69 13.27 -17.06
C THR A 178 9.54 13.55 -16.10
N VAL A 179 8.68 14.51 -16.44
CA VAL A 179 7.48 14.82 -15.64
C VAL A 179 6.26 14.20 -16.29
N THR A 180 5.56 13.33 -15.56
CA THR A 180 4.34 12.66 -16.02
C THR A 180 3.15 13.05 -15.14
N TYR A 181 2.01 13.34 -15.79
CA TYR A 181 0.74 13.58 -15.11
C TYR A 181 -0.16 12.36 -15.26
N GLY A 182 -0.29 11.58 -14.19
CA GLY A 182 -1.21 10.44 -14.12
C GLY A 182 -2.60 10.82 -13.59
N LYS A 183 -3.60 10.01 -13.91
CA LYS A 183 -4.91 10.05 -13.23
C LYS A 183 -4.88 9.04 -12.06
N GLN A 184 -5.53 9.41 -10.94
CA GLN A 184 -5.67 8.52 -9.78
C GLN A 184 -7.14 8.36 -9.39
N VAL A 185 -7.52 7.15 -9.00
CA VAL A 185 -8.86 6.87 -8.45
C VAL A 185 -8.88 7.28 -6.98
N ARG A 186 -9.94 7.98 -6.56
CA ARG A 186 -10.18 8.34 -5.16
C ARG A 186 -11.60 7.97 -4.79
N PHE A 187 -11.74 7.13 -3.76
CA PHE A 187 -13.03 6.81 -3.16
C PHE A 187 -13.39 7.89 -2.14
N LYS A 188 -14.60 8.44 -2.23
CA LYS A 188 -15.09 9.51 -1.35
C LYS A 188 -16.56 9.27 -1.04
N ASN A 189 -17.01 9.72 0.13
CA ASN A 189 -18.45 9.77 0.42
C ASN A 189 -19.12 10.81 -0.49
N ALA A 190 -20.33 10.51 -0.95
CA ALA A 190 -21.12 11.46 -1.72
C ALA A 190 -21.41 12.73 -0.89
N PRO A 191 -21.47 13.92 -1.52
CA PRO A 191 -21.86 15.14 -0.84
C PRO A 191 -23.29 15.03 -0.29
N ARG A 192 -23.53 15.57 0.91
CA ARG A 192 -24.89 15.59 1.50
C ARG A 192 -25.83 16.40 0.59
N ARG A 193 -26.86 15.76 0.04
CA ARG A 193 -27.96 16.46 -0.66
C ARG A 193 -28.79 17.25 0.35
N LYS A 194 -29.03 18.54 0.09
CA LYS A 194 -29.96 19.36 0.89
C LYS A 194 -31.38 18.81 0.70
N PRO A 195 -32.21 18.73 1.75
CA PRO A 195 -33.60 18.32 1.62
C PRO A 195 -34.33 19.33 0.72
N LYS A 196 -35.05 18.84 -0.30
CA LYS A 196 -36.00 19.66 -1.06
C LYS A 196 -37.07 20.12 -0.06
N LYS A 197 -37.22 21.45 0.11
CA LYS A 197 -38.44 22.01 0.71
C LYS A 197 -39.59 21.62 -0.22
N ASN A 198 -40.47 20.73 0.22
CA ASN A 198 -41.78 20.59 -0.40
C ASN A 198 -42.47 21.95 -0.21
N GLY A 199 -42.83 22.58 -1.32
CA GLY A 199 -43.67 23.78 -1.29
C GLY A 199 -45.02 23.40 -0.72
N ASP A 200 -45.44 24.14 0.31
CA ASP A 200 -46.79 24.10 0.84
C ASP A 200 -47.79 24.35 -0.30
N GLU A 201 -48.82 23.51 -0.33
CA GLU A 201 -50.07 23.77 -1.02
C GLU A 201 -50.65 25.11 -0.52
N SER A 202 -51.08 25.96 -1.44
CA SER A 202 -51.98 27.08 -1.21
C SER A 202 -52.90 27.24 -2.41
#